data_AF-A0A1M5JK35-F1
#
_entry.id   AF-A0A1M5JK35-F1
#
_cell.length_a   1.000
_cell.length_b   1.000
_cell.length_c   1.000
_cell.angle_alpha   90.00
_cell.angle_beta   90.00
_cell.angle_gamma   90.00
#
_symmetry.space_group_name_H-M   'P 1'
#
loop_
_entity.id
_entity.type
_entity.pdbx_description
1 polymer ?
#
loop_
_entity_poly.entity_id
_entity_poly.type
_entity_poly.pdbx_seq_one_letter_code
_entity_poly.pdbx_strand_id
1 'polypeptide(L)'
;MGGLAGEIPARPAFTLSAIKTKVELLAVSAAELGFETETASLADIYARAQHLGFGLAAAEVAPQLRLQYFEQPIGEFLIIGMEPIKTWNGEPVILNVANGGAGLIFIGQDGSADAQISVASRLLFVRTNEVDEAAALVHH
;
A
#
# COMPACT_ATOMS: atom_id res chain seq x y z
N MET A 1 -1.56 -15.56 -10.88
CA MET A 1 -1.99 -14.90 -9.63
C MET A 1 -1.91 -15.93 -8.51
N GLY A 2 -1.26 -15.61 -7.39
CA GLY A 2 -1.17 -16.49 -6.21
C GLY A 2 -2.23 -16.15 -5.16
N GLY A 3 -2.54 -17.12 -4.28
CA GLY A 3 -3.68 -17.18 -3.36
C GLY A 3 -4.26 -15.85 -2.87
N LEU A 4 -3.54 -15.11 -2.02
CA LEU A 4 -4.04 -13.88 -1.40
C LEU A 4 -4.36 -12.76 -2.39
N ALA A 5 -3.57 -12.60 -3.46
CA ALA A 5 -3.84 -11.57 -4.47
C ALA A 5 -5.09 -11.86 -5.31
N GLY A 6 -5.53 -13.12 -5.39
CA GLY A 6 -6.82 -13.47 -5.96
C GLY A 6 -7.98 -13.26 -4.99
N GLU A 7 -7.73 -13.47 -3.70
CA GLU A 7 -8.77 -13.37 -2.66
C GLU A 7 -9.15 -11.92 -2.33
N ILE A 8 -8.16 -11.03 -2.12
CA ILE A 8 -8.42 -9.66 -1.65
C ILE A 8 -9.36 -8.86 -2.56
N PRO A 9 -9.21 -8.88 -3.90
CA PRO A 9 -10.17 -8.21 -4.79
C PRO A 9 -11.60 -8.76 -4.72
N ALA A 10 -11.80 -9.97 -4.20
CA ALA A 10 -13.12 -10.58 -4.02
C ALA A 10 -13.74 -10.29 -2.64
N ARG A 11 -13.04 -9.58 -1.75
CA ARG A 11 -13.55 -9.24 -0.41
C ARG A 11 -14.49 -8.04 -0.49
N PRO A 12 -15.62 -8.02 0.25
CA PRO A 12 -16.52 -6.86 0.26
C PRO A 12 -15.87 -5.54 0.71
N ALA A 13 -14.83 -5.62 1.52
CA ALA A 13 -14.05 -4.46 1.95
C ALA A 13 -13.17 -3.87 0.84
N PHE A 14 -12.90 -4.63 -0.23
CA PHE A 14 -12.27 -4.08 -1.43
C PHE A 14 -13.33 -3.31 -2.22
N THR A 15 -13.18 -1.99 -2.27
CA THR A 15 -14.07 -1.11 -3.02
C THR A 15 -13.34 -0.54 -4.23
N LEU A 16 -14.07 -0.43 -5.35
CA LEU A 16 -13.61 0.22 -6.56
C LEU A 16 -14.44 1.49 -6.75
N SER A 17 -13.78 2.63 -6.90
CA SER A 17 -14.47 3.88 -7.21
C SER A 17 -15.01 3.85 -8.64
N ALA A 18 -16.28 4.26 -8.82
CA ALA A 18 -16.84 4.49 -10.15
C ALA A 18 -16.30 5.78 -10.80
N ILE A 19 -15.66 6.65 -10.00
CA ILE A 19 -15.12 7.93 -10.44
C ILE A 19 -13.63 7.77 -10.67
N LYS A 20 -13.17 8.07 -11.89
CA LYS A 20 -11.76 8.10 -12.23
C LYS A 20 -11.12 9.35 -11.61
N THR A 21 -10.18 9.13 -10.69
CA THR A 21 -9.42 10.20 -10.03
C THR A 21 -7.93 10.00 -10.26
N LYS A 22 -7.19 11.11 -10.43
CA LYS A 22 -5.72 11.06 -10.44
C LYS A 22 -5.24 10.97 -8.99
N VAL A 23 -4.51 9.91 -8.66
CA VAL A 23 -3.90 9.72 -7.34
C VAL A 23 -2.39 9.94 -7.47
N GLU A 24 -1.82 10.76 -6.59
CA GLU A 24 -0.38 10.99 -6.54
C GLU A 24 0.24 10.09 -5.47
N LEU A 25 1.09 9.16 -5.91
CA LEU A 25 1.76 8.19 -5.05
C LEU A 25 3.17 8.63 -4.71
N LEU A 26 3.53 8.52 -3.44
CA LEU A 26 4.84 8.78 -2.88
C LEU A 26 5.48 7.43 -2.51
N ALA A 27 6.60 7.10 -3.16
CA ALA A 27 7.39 5.94 -2.81
C ALA A 27 8.43 6.32 -1.75
N VAL A 28 8.30 5.77 -0.55
CA VAL A 28 9.23 6.02 0.57
C VAL A 28 9.62 4.68 1.21
N SER A 29 10.87 4.56 1.60
CA SER A 29 11.37 3.44 2.40
C SER A 29 11.25 3.75 3.89
N ALA A 30 11.26 2.74 4.75
CA ALA A 30 11.27 2.99 6.19
C ALA A 30 12.58 3.70 6.62
N ALA A 31 13.69 3.43 5.95
CA ALA A 31 14.93 4.18 6.17
C ALA A 31 14.74 5.69 5.92
N GLU A 32 14.04 6.07 4.83
CA GLU A 32 13.71 7.48 4.53
C GLU A 32 12.71 8.09 5.54
N LEU A 33 11.94 7.26 6.26
CA LEU A 33 11.07 7.69 7.36
C LEU A 33 11.81 7.85 8.70
N GLY A 34 13.09 7.46 8.76
CA GLY A 34 13.97 7.59 9.93
C GLY A 34 14.13 6.32 10.76
N PHE A 35 13.78 5.15 10.23
CA PHE A 35 14.07 3.88 10.91
C PHE A 35 15.52 3.44 10.63
N GLU A 36 16.29 3.19 11.68
CA GLU A 36 17.72 2.84 11.60
C GLU A 36 18.00 1.34 11.78
N THR A 37 16.97 0.55 12.08
CA THR A 37 17.03 -0.92 12.24
C THR A 37 16.97 -1.64 10.89
N GLU A 38 17.19 -2.96 10.87
CA GLU A 38 17.05 -3.75 9.62
C GLU A 38 15.58 -3.90 9.17
N THR A 39 14.67 -3.95 10.15
CA THR A 39 13.22 -4.02 9.95
C THR A 39 12.49 -3.04 10.87
N ALA A 40 11.28 -2.67 10.49
CA ALA A 40 10.33 -1.94 11.34
C ALA A 40 8.95 -2.57 11.23
N SER A 41 8.12 -2.42 12.28
CA SER A 41 6.74 -2.91 12.25
C SER A 41 5.92 -2.10 11.25
N LEU A 42 4.96 -2.74 10.57
CA LEU A 42 4.05 -2.06 9.65
C LEU A 42 3.29 -0.92 10.34
N ALA A 43 2.87 -1.12 11.59
CA ALA A 43 2.18 -0.09 12.38
C ALA A 43 3.06 1.13 12.64
N ASP A 44 4.33 0.94 13.01
CA ASP A 44 5.24 2.06 13.25
C ASP A 44 5.52 2.84 11.96
N ILE A 45 5.70 2.13 10.84
CA ILE A 45 5.89 2.74 9.52
C ILE A 45 4.67 3.60 9.16
N TYR A 46 3.45 3.08 9.34
CA TYR A 46 2.22 3.82 9.03
C TYR A 46 2.06 5.03 9.94
N ALA A 47 2.27 4.88 11.25
CA ALA A 47 2.21 5.98 12.20
C ALA A 47 3.21 7.09 11.84
N ARG A 48 4.43 6.71 11.44
CA ARG A 48 5.47 7.67 11.02
C ARG A 48 5.12 8.37 9.71
N ALA A 49 4.62 7.63 8.71
CA ALA A 49 4.18 8.19 7.44
C ALA A 49 3.03 9.19 7.63
N GLN A 50 2.03 8.83 8.44
CA GLN A 50 0.90 9.70 8.77
C GLN A 50 1.32 10.94 9.55
N HIS A 51 2.26 10.81 10.49
CA HIS A 51 2.82 11.95 11.22
C HIS A 51 3.54 12.95 10.29
N LEU A 52 4.08 12.47 9.16
CA LEU A 52 4.70 13.30 8.12
C LEU A 52 3.68 13.81 7.08
N GLY A 53 2.38 13.56 7.29
CA GLY A 53 1.31 14.04 6.42
C GLY A 53 1.07 13.16 5.19
N PHE A 54 1.53 11.91 5.17
CA PHE A 54 1.21 10.96 4.11
C PHE A 54 -0.09 10.20 4.42
N GLY A 55 -0.97 10.08 3.43
CA GLY A 55 -2.20 9.33 3.55
C GLY A 55 -2.02 7.86 3.16
N LEU A 56 -2.92 7.00 3.65
CA LEU A 56 -3.03 5.63 3.16
C LEU A 56 -3.78 5.61 1.82
N ALA A 57 -3.29 4.79 0.90
CA ALA A 57 -3.91 4.55 -0.39
C ALA A 57 -5.13 3.62 -0.26
N ALA A 58 -6.12 3.83 -1.11
CA ALA A 58 -7.19 2.86 -1.31
C ALA A 58 -6.63 1.55 -1.89
N ALA A 59 -7.25 0.41 -1.52
CA ALA A 59 -6.81 -0.91 -1.97
C ALA A 59 -6.78 -1.06 -3.49
N GLU A 60 -7.68 -0.38 -4.21
CA GLU A 60 -7.75 -0.38 -5.67
C GLU A 60 -6.50 0.19 -6.35
N VAL A 61 -5.71 0.99 -5.64
CA VAL A 61 -4.44 1.52 -6.18
C VAL A 61 -3.52 0.39 -6.60
N ALA A 62 -3.49 -0.74 -5.88
CA ALA A 62 -2.61 -1.86 -6.19
C ALA A 62 -2.89 -2.49 -7.58
N PRO A 63 -4.12 -2.99 -7.86
CA PRO A 63 -4.44 -3.51 -9.20
C PRO A 63 -4.41 -2.42 -10.28
N GLN A 64 -4.84 -1.19 -9.99
CA GLN A 64 -4.81 -0.10 -10.97
C GLN A 64 -3.37 0.27 -11.36
N LEU A 65 -2.46 0.32 -10.40
CA LEU A 65 -1.04 0.55 -10.66
C LEU A 65 -0.47 -0.60 -11.49
N ARG A 66 -0.83 -1.85 -11.19
CA ARG A 66 -0.32 -2.99 -11.96
C ARG A 66 -0.71 -2.92 -13.43
N LEU A 67 -1.94 -2.48 -13.73
CA LEU A 67 -2.46 -2.32 -15.08
C LEU A 67 -1.81 -1.16 -15.87
N GLN A 68 -1.09 -0.27 -15.20
CA GLN A 68 -0.51 0.94 -15.81
C GLN A 68 1.02 0.91 -15.85
N TYR A 69 1.66 0.27 -14.87
CA TYR A 69 3.11 0.28 -14.71
C TYR A 69 3.75 -1.00 -15.24
N PHE A 70 3.90 -1.08 -16.57
CA PHE A 70 4.45 -2.25 -17.27
C PHE A 70 5.98 -2.28 -17.26
N GLU A 71 6.64 -1.12 -17.28
CA GLU A 71 8.10 -0.98 -17.32
C GLU A 71 8.72 -1.02 -15.91
N GLN A 72 8.15 -1.83 -15.02
CA GLN A 72 8.66 -1.98 -13.67
C GLN A 72 10.05 -2.63 -13.68
N PRO A 73 11.09 -2.03 -13.07
CA PRO A 73 12.43 -2.60 -13.03
C PRO A 73 12.46 -3.98 -12.37
N ILE A 74 13.29 -4.88 -12.91
CA ILE A 74 13.54 -6.19 -12.29
C ILE A 74 14.12 -5.99 -10.89
N GLY A 75 13.55 -6.68 -9.91
CA GLY A 75 13.92 -6.60 -8.51
C GLY A 75 13.20 -5.49 -7.74
N GLU A 76 12.35 -4.68 -8.39
CA GLU A 76 11.54 -3.70 -7.68
C GLU A 76 10.32 -4.35 -7.03
N PHE A 77 10.11 -4.04 -5.75
CA PHE A 77 8.94 -4.42 -4.96
C PHE A 77 8.34 -3.16 -4.35
N LEU A 78 7.06 -2.91 -4.64
CA LEU A 78 6.32 -1.77 -4.12
C LEU A 78 5.15 -2.27 -3.27
N ILE A 79 5.26 -2.02 -1.97
CA ILE A 79 4.22 -2.29 -0.99
C ILE A 79 3.19 -1.16 -1.05
N ILE A 80 1.90 -1.47 -1.10
CA ILE A 80 0.88 -0.42 -1.00
C ILE A 80 0.66 -0.11 0.49
N GLY A 81 0.88 1.16 0.87
CA GLY A 81 0.50 1.69 2.17
C GLY A 81 -1.00 1.88 2.22
N MET A 82 -1.75 0.85 2.62
CA MET A 82 -3.22 0.81 2.60
C MET A 82 -3.74 0.23 3.91
N GLU A 83 -5.00 0.50 4.23
CA GLU A 83 -5.67 -0.25 5.30
C GLU A 83 -5.72 -1.74 4.95
N PRO A 84 -5.26 -2.64 5.84
CA PRO A 84 -5.27 -4.06 5.56
C PRO A 84 -6.70 -4.60 5.36
N ILE A 85 -6.87 -5.43 4.34
CA ILE A 85 -8.12 -6.14 4.10
C ILE A 85 -8.02 -7.52 4.72
N LYS A 86 -9.00 -7.88 5.56
CA LYS A 86 -9.04 -9.21 6.17
C LYS A 86 -9.44 -10.27 5.15
N THR A 87 -8.75 -11.41 5.14
CA THR A 87 -9.17 -12.65 4.45
C THR A 87 -10.50 -13.19 5.00
N TRP A 88 -11.01 -14.27 4.44
CA TRP A 88 -12.14 -15.02 5.02
C TRP A 88 -11.87 -15.57 6.43
N ASN A 89 -10.62 -15.93 6.70
CA ASN A 89 -10.21 -16.43 8.02
C ASN A 89 -9.83 -15.29 8.99
N GLY A 90 -9.86 -14.04 8.53
CA GLY A 90 -9.62 -12.86 9.35
C GLY A 90 -8.18 -12.36 9.37
N GLU A 91 -7.25 -12.98 8.63
CA GLU A 91 -5.88 -12.50 8.55
C GLU A 91 -5.82 -11.17 7.79
N PRO A 92 -5.17 -10.13 8.33
CA PRO A 92 -5.02 -8.86 7.63
C PRO A 92 -4.01 -9.00 6.47
N VAL A 93 -4.35 -8.47 5.30
CA VAL A 93 -3.48 -8.54 4.11
C VAL A 93 -3.38 -7.16 3.46
N ILE A 94 -2.15 -6.80 3.10
CA ILE A 94 -1.86 -5.66 2.22
C ILE A 94 -1.34 -6.15 0.87
N LEU A 95 -1.37 -5.29 -0.14
CA LEU A 95 -1.09 -5.65 -1.53
C LEU A 95 0.27 -5.12 -1.99
N ASN A 96 0.85 -5.82 -2.96
CA ASN A 96 2.13 -5.46 -3.58
C ASN A 96 2.08 -5.60 -5.09
N VAL A 97 2.85 -4.73 -5.75
CA VAL A 97 3.23 -4.90 -7.15
C VAL A 97 4.74 -5.05 -7.24
N ALA A 98 5.22 -6.03 -7.99
CA ALA A 98 6.64 -6.30 -8.10
C ALA A 98 7.03 -6.81 -9.48
N ASN A 99 8.33 -6.79 -9.79
CA ASN A 99 8.90 -7.53 -10.91
C ASN A 99 9.99 -8.47 -10.38
N GLY A 100 9.69 -9.77 -10.33
CA GLY A 100 10.61 -10.79 -9.79
C GLY A 100 11.66 -11.29 -10.79
N GLY A 101 11.81 -10.66 -11.96
CA GLY A 101 12.73 -11.09 -13.02
C GLY A 101 12.15 -12.14 -13.97
N ALA A 102 11.18 -12.93 -13.51
CA ALA A 102 10.36 -13.82 -14.36
C ALA A 102 9.09 -13.14 -14.91
N GLY A 103 8.85 -11.87 -14.54
CA GLY A 103 7.70 -11.09 -14.97
C GLY A 103 7.09 -10.24 -13.86
N LEU A 104 6.01 -9.55 -14.22
CA LEU A 104 5.25 -8.69 -13.32
C LEU A 104 4.36 -9.52 -12.39
N ILE A 105 4.38 -9.14 -11.12
CA ILE A 105 3.75 -9.86 -10.02
C ILE A 105 2.77 -8.92 -9.32
N PHE A 106 1.67 -9.50 -8.85
CA PHE A 106 0.70 -8.93 -7.93
C PHE A 106 0.42 -9.95 -6.83
N ILE A 107 0.75 -9.61 -5.58
CA ILE A 107 0.69 -10.51 -4.42
C ILE A 107 0.11 -9.82 -3.20
N GLY A 108 -0.55 -10.59 -2.34
CA GLY A 108 -0.83 -10.20 -0.96
C GLY A 108 0.34 -10.57 -0.05
N GLN A 109 0.55 -9.80 1.00
CA GLN A 109 1.48 -10.10 2.10
C GLN A 109 0.77 -9.89 3.44
N ASP A 110 1.41 -10.33 4.52
CA ASP A 110 0.94 -10.07 5.88
C ASP A 110 0.78 -8.56 6.11
N GLY A 111 -0.45 -8.16 6.48
CA GLY A 111 -0.84 -6.80 6.82
C GLY A 111 -1.03 -6.60 8.32
N SER A 112 -0.55 -7.53 9.15
CA SER A 112 -0.60 -7.41 10.60
C SER A 112 0.19 -6.19 11.08
N ALA A 113 -0.23 -5.61 12.21
CA ALA A 113 0.43 -4.43 12.77
C ALA A 113 1.91 -4.72 13.12
N ASP A 114 2.19 -5.94 13.52
CA ASP A 114 3.50 -6.46 13.92
C ASP A 114 4.32 -7.04 12.75
N ALA A 115 3.75 -7.09 11.54
CA ALA A 115 4.46 -7.51 10.33
C ALA A 115 5.78 -6.75 10.18
N GLN A 116 6.88 -7.50 10.08
CA GLN A 116 8.22 -6.93 9.97
C GLN A 116 8.53 -6.61 8.52
N ILE A 117 8.70 -5.32 8.23
CA ILE A 117 9.03 -4.82 6.91
C ILE A 117 10.49 -4.42 6.90
N SER A 118 11.26 -4.91 5.92
CA SER A 118 12.64 -4.47 5.71
C SER A 118 12.67 -2.96 5.49
N VAL A 119 13.62 -2.26 6.13
CA VAL A 119 13.70 -0.80 5.99
C VAL A 119 14.07 -0.33 4.59
N ALA A 120 14.60 -1.23 3.75
CA ALA A 120 14.90 -0.98 2.34
C ALA A 120 13.68 -1.14 1.43
N SER A 121 12.60 -1.79 1.91
CA SER A 121 11.37 -1.94 1.14
C SER A 121 10.70 -0.58 0.90
N ARG A 122 10.20 -0.37 -0.31
CA ARG A 122 9.46 0.84 -0.65
C ARG A 122 7.97 0.65 -0.44
N LEU A 123 7.37 1.58 0.31
CA LEU A 123 5.94 1.70 0.50
C LEU A 123 5.40 2.88 -0.30
N LEU A 124 4.25 2.68 -0.93
CA LEU A 124 3.51 3.69 -1.67
C LEU A 124 2.41 4.28 -0.79
N PHE A 125 2.52 5.57 -0.48
CA PHE A 125 1.49 6.35 0.21
C PHE A 125 0.87 7.36 -0.74
N VAL A 126 -0.29 7.90 -0.40
CA VAL A 126 -0.85 9.05 -1.14
C VAL A 126 -0.33 10.34 -0.55
N ARG A 127 -0.05 11.31 -1.43
CA ARG A 127 0.12 12.69 -0.99
C ARG A 127 -1.24 13.21 -0.55
N THR A 128 -1.39 13.54 0.72
CA THR A 128 -2.59 14.25 1.20
C THR A 128 -2.56 15.64 0.56
N ASN A 129 -3.49 15.89 -0.36
CA ASN A 129 -3.64 17.22 -0.93
C ASN A 129 -4.48 18.03 0.06
N GLU A 130 -4.11 19.28 0.34
CA GLU A 130 -4.78 20.17 1.33
C GLU A 130 -6.32 20.26 1.14
N VAL A 131 -6.82 19.89 -0.04
CA VAL A 131 -8.24 19.86 -0.40
C VAL A 131 -9.03 18.78 0.37
N ASP A 132 -8.42 17.64 0.71
CA ASP A 132 -9.09 16.56 1.47
C ASP A 132 -9.17 16.87 2.98
N GLU A 133 -8.18 17.57 3.55
CA GLU A 133 -8.26 18.04 4.95
C GLU A 133 -9.39 19.07 5.13
N ALA A 134 -9.55 19.97 4.15
CA ALA A 134 -10.64 20.94 4.17
C ALA A 134 -12.03 20.26 4.10
N ALA A 135 -12.17 19.15 3.36
CA ALA A 135 -13.42 18.39 3.27
C ALA A 135 -13.74 17.61 4.56
N ALA A 136 -12.73 17.07 5.25
CA ALA A 136 -12.90 16.37 6.53
C ALA A 136 -13.35 17.31 7.67
N LEU A 137 -12.97 18.59 7.62
CA LEU A 137 -13.34 19.60 8.61
C LEU A 137 -14.78 20.13 8.48
N VAL A 138 -15.48 19.89 7.37
CA VAL A 138 -16.85 20.41 7.15
C VAL A 138 -17.94 19.47 7.72
N HIS A 139 -17.56 18.30 8.24
CA HIS A 139 -18.49 17.28 8.72
C HIS A 139 -18.60 17.17 10.25
N HIS A 140 -18.18 18.19 11.02
CA HIS A 140 -18.24 18.16 12.48
C HIS A 140 -19.13 19.23 13.11
#